data_AF-A0AAU0W386-F1
#
_entry.id   AF-A0AAU0W386-F1
#
_cell.length_a   1.000
_cell.length_b   1.000
_cell.length_c   1.000
_cell.angle_alpha   90.00
_cell.angle_beta   90.00
_cell.angle_gamma   90.00
#
_symmetry.space_group_name_H-M   'P 1'
#
loop_
_entity.id
_entity.type
_entity.pdbx_description
1 polymer ?
#
loop_
_entity_poly.entity_id
_entity_poly.type
_entity_poly.pdbx_seq_one_letter_code
_entity_poly.pdbx_strand_id
1 'polypeptide(L)'
;MNPTEPEVRADEEAVLADLARMLRTLLEEYGDDDAEIGMNTTFNRDLELESIDLVTLAGLLEERYGKRVNFAEFLAGMEFDEIIELTVGRLVEYVVWSLKATEAG
;
A
#
# COMPACT_ATOMS: atom_id res chain seq x y z
N MET A 1 22.98 -18.27 10.74
CA MET A 1 22.58 -16.97 10.17
C MET A 1 21.12 -16.80 10.49
N ASN A 2 20.77 -15.79 11.27
CA ASN A 2 19.39 -15.47 11.59
C ASN A 2 18.81 -14.75 10.37
N PRO A 3 17.76 -15.23 9.68
CA PRO A 3 16.90 -14.31 8.96
C PRO A 3 15.86 -13.85 9.99
N THR A 4 16.11 -12.67 10.53
CA THR A 4 15.16 -11.84 11.28
C THR A 4 13.74 -12.03 10.75
N GLU A 5 12.81 -12.39 11.63
CA GLU A 5 11.39 -12.10 11.46
C GLU A 5 11.24 -10.67 10.92
N PRO A 6 10.34 -10.40 9.97
CA PRO A 6 10.18 -9.06 9.43
C PRO A 6 9.53 -8.18 10.50
N GLU A 7 10.36 -7.64 11.41
CA GLU A 7 10.00 -6.47 12.20
C GLU A 7 9.48 -5.44 11.21
N VAL A 8 8.25 -4.99 11.42
CA VAL A 8 7.61 -3.98 10.60
C VAL A 8 8.49 -2.73 10.66
N ARG A 9 9.29 -2.49 9.62
CA ARG A 9 10.14 -1.31 9.53
C ARG A 9 9.33 -0.17 8.93
N ALA A 10 9.33 0.99 9.60
CA ALA A 10 8.74 2.22 9.10
C ALA A 10 9.65 2.93 8.07
N ASP A 11 10.25 2.16 7.18
CA ASP A 11 11.13 2.62 6.10
C ASP A 11 10.37 2.57 4.77
N GLU A 12 10.54 3.59 3.92
CA GLU A 12 9.83 3.69 2.64
C GLU A 12 10.13 2.49 1.72
N GLU A 13 11.39 2.05 1.65
CA GLU A 13 11.77 0.87 0.86
C GLU A 13 11.12 -0.42 1.38
N ALA A 14 11.01 -0.59 2.71
CA ALA A 14 10.41 -1.77 3.30
C ALA A 14 8.89 -1.80 3.06
N VAL A 15 8.23 -0.66 3.25
CA VAL A 15 6.79 -0.50 2.99
C VAL A 15 6.49 -0.65 1.51
N LEU A 16 7.30 -0.07 0.62
CA LEU A 16 7.15 -0.23 -0.83
C LEU A 16 7.27 -1.71 -1.22
N ALA A 17 8.27 -2.43 -0.71
CA ALA A 17 8.44 -3.84 -1.01
C ALA A 17 7.27 -4.71 -0.49
N ASP A 18 6.67 -4.33 0.63
CA ASP A 18 5.49 -5.01 1.20
C ASP A 18 4.23 -4.73 0.37
N LEU A 19 3.98 -3.46 0.04
CA LEU A 19 2.90 -3.02 -0.84
C LEU A 19 3.01 -3.64 -2.23
N ALA A 20 4.19 -3.63 -2.83
CA ALA A 20 4.43 -4.23 -4.14
C ALA A 20 4.14 -5.73 -4.13
N ARG A 21 4.44 -6.43 -3.02
CA ARG A 21 4.09 -7.85 -2.89
C ARG A 21 2.58 -8.06 -2.81
N MET A 22 1.86 -7.27 -2.02
CA MET A 22 0.39 -7.35 -1.91
C MET A 22 -0.28 -7.04 -3.25
N LEU A 23 0.17 -5.97 -3.90
CA LEU A 23 -0.30 -5.56 -5.22
C LEU A 23 -0.03 -6.63 -6.27
N ARG A 24 1.17 -7.23 -6.27
CA ARG A 24 1.48 -8.33 -7.20
C ARG A 24 0.55 -9.51 -6.99
N THR A 25 0.19 -9.86 -5.75
CA THR A 25 -0.80 -10.91 -5.48
C THR A 25 -2.19 -10.58 -6.05
N LEU A 26 -2.61 -9.31 -6.01
CA LEU A 26 -3.85 -8.88 -6.66
C LEU A 26 -3.72 -9.00 -8.19
N LEU A 27 -2.63 -8.48 -8.77
CA LEU A 27 -2.38 -8.50 -10.22
C LEU A 27 -2.18 -9.92 -10.79
N GLU A 28 -1.65 -10.84 -10.00
CA GLU A 28 -1.54 -12.26 -10.34
C GLU A 28 -2.92 -12.88 -10.65
N GLU A 29 -4.00 -12.42 -9.99
CA GLU A 29 -5.36 -12.88 -10.26
C GLU A 29 -5.85 -12.43 -11.65
N TYR A 30 -5.37 -11.28 -12.13
CA TYR A 30 -5.63 -10.73 -13.46
C TYR A 30 -4.66 -11.25 -14.54
N GLY A 31 -3.60 -11.96 -14.14
CA GLY A 31 -2.54 -12.45 -15.03
C GLY A 31 -1.48 -11.41 -15.40
N ASP A 32 -1.36 -10.33 -14.61
CA ASP A 32 -0.43 -9.21 -14.86
C ASP A 32 0.69 -9.15 -13.79
N ASP A 33 1.41 -10.26 -13.59
CA ASP A 33 2.42 -10.34 -12.54
C ASP A 33 3.75 -9.63 -12.88
N ASP A 34 3.94 -9.20 -14.14
CA ASP A 34 5.14 -8.52 -14.62
C ASP A 34 5.08 -6.98 -14.47
N ALA A 35 3.99 -6.43 -13.90
CA ALA A 35 3.84 -5.00 -13.66
C ALA A 35 4.99 -4.43 -12.82
N GLU A 36 5.60 -3.34 -13.31
CA GLU A 36 6.63 -2.62 -12.56
C GLU A 36 5.98 -1.70 -11.52
N ILE A 37 6.01 -2.14 -10.26
CA ILE A 37 5.46 -1.39 -9.12
C ILE A 37 6.58 -0.54 -8.50
N GLY A 38 6.55 0.77 -8.78
CA GLY A 38 7.44 1.77 -8.21
C GLY A 38 6.68 2.90 -7.51
N MET A 39 7.39 3.82 -6.86
CA MET A 39 6.77 4.96 -6.17
C MET A 39 5.95 5.87 -7.09
N ASN A 40 6.27 5.88 -8.39
CA ASN A 40 5.60 6.71 -9.38
C ASN A 40 4.47 5.96 -10.13
N THR A 41 4.19 4.71 -9.76
CA THR A 41 3.16 3.86 -10.35
C THR A 41 1.79 4.22 -9.76
N THR A 42 0.78 4.34 -10.62
CA THR A 42 -0.60 4.72 -10.26
C THR A 42 -1.47 3.49 -10.06
N PHE A 43 -2.26 3.43 -8.99
CA PHE A 43 -3.16 2.29 -8.75
C PHE A 43 -4.20 2.13 -9.86
N ASN A 44 -4.81 3.22 -10.33
CA ASN A 44 -5.89 3.15 -11.32
C ASN A 44 -5.39 3.08 -12.77
N ARG A 45 -4.29 3.77 -13.11
CA ARG A 45 -3.82 3.86 -14.50
C ARG A 45 -2.77 2.83 -14.88
N ASP A 46 -1.78 2.62 -14.02
CA ASP A 46 -0.67 1.70 -14.32
C ASP A 46 -1.02 0.28 -13.90
N LEU A 47 -1.70 0.11 -12.75
CA LEU A 47 -2.09 -1.21 -12.24
C LEU A 47 -3.54 -1.59 -12.60
N GLU A 48 -4.28 -0.67 -13.25
CA GLU A 48 -5.68 -0.87 -13.66
C GLU A 48 -6.60 -1.40 -12.54
N LEU A 49 -6.28 -1.07 -11.28
CA LEU A 49 -7.03 -1.57 -10.12
C LEU A 49 -8.39 -0.92 -10.02
N GLU A 50 -9.39 -1.75 -9.75
CA GLU A 50 -10.74 -1.28 -9.53
C GLU A 50 -10.90 -0.69 -8.12
N SER A 51 -11.98 0.08 -7.91
CA SER A 51 -12.32 0.59 -6.58
C SER A 51 -12.47 -0.53 -5.53
N ILE A 52 -12.86 -1.73 -5.96
CA ILE A 52 -12.99 -2.91 -5.09
C ILE A 52 -11.61 -3.42 -4.65
N ASP A 53 -10.63 -3.44 -5.56
CA ASP A 53 -9.26 -3.87 -5.26
C ASP A 53 -8.59 -2.93 -4.25
N LEU A 54 -8.87 -1.63 -4.34
CA LEU A 54 -8.39 -0.65 -3.36
C LEU A 54 -8.96 -0.90 -1.96
N VAL A 55 -10.24 -1.28 -1.87
CA VAL A 55 -10.86 -1.66 -0.58
C VAL A 55 -10.27 -2.97 -0.04
N THR A 56 -10.00 -3.94 -0.92
CA THR A 56 -9.31 -5.19 -0.55
C THR A 56 -7.89 -4.92 -0.05
N LEU A 57 -7.14 -4.07 -0.75
CA LEU A 57 -5.80 -3.62 -0.35
C LEU A 57 -5.83 -2.91 1.00
N ALA A 58 -6.87 -2.10 1.28
CA ALA A 58 -7.07 -1.47 2.58
C ALA A 58 -7.19 -2.51 3.70
N GLY A 59 -7.95 -3.58 3.48
CA GLY A 59 -8.07 -4.69 4.42
C GLY A 59 -6.73 -5.37 4.68
N LEU A 60 -5.98 -5.71 3.61
CA LEU A 60 -4.67 -6.34 3.73
C LEU A 60 -3.66 -5.46 4.48
N LEU A 61 -3.68 -4.15 4.24
CA LEU A 61 -2.88 -3.18 4.95
C LEU A 61 -3.21 -3.13 6.43
N GLU A 62 -4.50 -3.06 6.78
CA GLU A 62 -4.94 -3.08 8.17
C GLU A 62 -4.56 -4.39 8.86
N GLU A 63 -4.65 -5.53 8.17
CA GLU A 63 -4.21 -6.82 8.72
C GLU A 63 -2.69 -6.86 8.95
N ARG A 64 -1.88 -6.29 8.05
CA ARG A 64 -0.41 -6.31 8.19
C ARG A 64 0.14 -5.30 9.18
N TYR A 65 -0.32 -4.05 9.07
CA TYR A 65 0.17 -2.92 9.85
C TYR A 65 -0.66 -2.69 11.12
N GLY A 66 -1.86 -3.27 11.21
CA GLY A 66 -2.81 -3.08 12.29
C GLY A 66 -3.50 -1.72 12.20
N LYS A 67 -4.08 -1.28 13.32
CA LYS A 67 -4.70 0.04 13.50
C LYS A 67 -3.74 1.24 13.37
N ARG A 68 -2.47 1.01 13.05
CA ARG A 68 -1.47 2.06 12.83
C ARG A 68 -1.69 2.77 11.49
N VAL A 69 -2.24 2.06 10.51
CA VAL A 69 -2.51 2.55 9.15
C VAL A 69 -3.99 2.35 8.87
N ASN A 70 -4.72 3.43 8.64
CA ASN A 70 -6.14 3.36 8.29
C ASN A 70 -6.36 3.81 6.85
N PHE A 71 -6.06 2.92 5.90
CA PHE A 71 -6.20 3.25 4.48
C PHE A 71 -7.68 3.46 4.08
N ALA A 72 -8.63 2.79 4.73
CA ALA A 72 -10.05 3.01 4.49
C ALA A 72 -10.48 4.44 4.85
N GLU A 73 -10.00 4.97 5.98
CA GLU A 73 -10.24 6.37 6.37
C GLU A 73 -9.54 7.36 5.43
N PHE A 74 -8.32 7.03 5.00
CA PHE A 74 -7.59 7.83 4.02
C PHE A 74 -8.35 7.93 2.69
N LEU A 75 -8.80 6.79 2.13
CA LEU A 75 -9.61 6.75 0.91
C LEU A 75 -10.97 7.45 1.08
N ALA A 76 -11.62 7.30 2.23
CA ALA A 76 -12.91 7.95 2.50
C ALA A 76 -12.82 9.48 2.55
N GLY A 77 -11.64 10.03 2.82
CA GLY A 77 -11.36 11.46 2.79
C GLY A 77 -10.96 12.00 1.41
N MET A 78 -10.74 11.14 0.41
CA MET A 78 -10.27 11.51 -0.93
C MET A 78 -11.43 11.65 -1.92
N GLU A 79 -11.30 12.60 -2.84
CA GLU A 79 -12.20 12.70 -4.00
C GLU A 79 -11.85 11.62 -5.04
N PHE A 80 -12.81 11.29 -5.91
CA PHE A 80 -12.62 10.28 -6.96
C PHE A 80 -11.42 10.59 -7.87
N ASP A 81 -11.24 11.85 -8.26
CA ASP A 81 -10.07 12.29 -9.02
C ASP A 81 -8.75 12.03 -8.27
N GLU A 82 -8.72 12.26 -6.95
CA GLU A 82 -7.52 11.98 -6.16
C GLU A 82 -7.24 10.48 -6.02
N ILE A 83 -8.28 9.65 -5.97
CA ILE A 83 -8.14 8.18 -5.93
C ILE A 83 -7.56 7.68 -7.25
N ILE A 84 -7.99 8.25 -8.40
CA ILE A 84 -7.45 7.90 -9.71
C ILE A 84 -5.98 8.32 -9.83
N GLU A 85 -5.61 9.48 -9.27
CA GLU A 85 -4.23 9.97 -9.25
C GLU A 85 -3.39 9.39 -8.09
N LEU A 86 -3.95 8.44 -7.32
CA LEU A 86 -3.23 7.84 -6.21
C LEU A 86 -2.08 6.99 -6.74
N THR A 87 -0.87 7.29 -6.26
CA THR A 87 0.35 6.54 -6.56
C THR A 87 0.79 5.70 -5.38
N VAL A 88 1.53 4.63 -5.67
CA VAL A 88 2.11 3.76 -4.65
C VAL A 88 3.03 4.55 -3.71
N GLY A 89 3.77 5.54 -4.23
CA GLY A 89 4.62 6.42 -3.41
C GLY A 89 3.81 7.19 -2.36
N ARG A 90 2.67 7.77 -2.74
CA ARG A 90 1.79 8.49 -1.78
C ARG A 90 1.29 7.57 -0.68
N LEU A 91 1.00 6.31 -1.01
CA LEU A 91 0.60 5.30 -0.02
C LEU A 91 1.76 4.89 0.90
N VAL A 92 2.96 4.70 0.35
CA VAL A 92 4.18 4.41 1.12
C VAL A 92 4.46 5.52 2.14
N GLU A 93 4.42 6.78 1.69
CA GLU A 93 4.61 7.93 2.56
C GLU A 93 3.57 7.98 3.68
N TYR A 94 2.30 7.76 3.34
CA TYR A 94 1.20 7.71 4.32
C TYR A 94 1.45 6.63 5.38
N VAL A 95 1.79 5.41 4.97
CA VAL A 95 2.07 4.29 5.88
C VAL A 95 3.26 4.59 6.78
N VAL A 96 4.37 5.06 6.22
CA VAL A 96 5.58 5.41 6.99
C VAL A 96 5.28 6.50 8.02
N TRP A 97 4.54 7.53 7.62
CA TRP A 97 4.11 8.60 8.52
C TRP A 97 3.22 8.07 9.65
N SER A 98 2.23 7.23 9.32
CA SER A 98 1.31 6.60 10.28
C SER A 98 2.04 5.71 11.30
N LEU A 99 3.01 4.93 10.84
CA LEU A 99 3.84 4.08 11.70
C LEU A 99 4.69 4.92 12.66
N LYS A 100 5.37 5.95 12.16
CA LYS A 100 6.18 6.86 12.99
C LYS A 100 5.34 7.67 13.98
N ALA A 101 4.14 8.09 13.58
CA ALA A 101 3.22 8.81 14.46
C ALA A 101 2.75 7.95 15.64
N THR A 102 2.61 6.64 15.44
CA THR A 102 2.20 5.73 16.52
C THR A 102 3.34 5.42 17.50
N GLU A 103 4.60 5.48 17.07
CA GLU A 103 5.76 5.26 17.97
C GLU A 103 6.04 6.44 18.91
N ALA A 104 5.48 7.62 18.64
CA ALA A 104 5.69 8.84 19.43
C ALA A 104 4.62 9.06 20.53
N GLY A 105 3.63 8.17 20.68
CA GLY A 105 2.55 8.25 21.67
C GLY A 105 2.64 7.20 22.76
#